data_AF-A0A2P5FGJ5-F1
#
_entry.id   AF-A0A2P5FGJ5-F1
#
_cell.length_a   1.000
_cell.length_b   1.000
_cell.length_c   1.000
_cell.angle_alpha   90.00
_cell.angle_beta   90.00
_cell.angle_gamma   90.00
#
_symmetry.space_group_name_H-M   'P 1'
#
loop_
_entity.id
_entity.type
_entity.pdbx_description
1 polymer ?
#
loop_
_entity_poly.entity_id
_entity_poly.type
_entity_poly.pdbx_seq_one_letter_code
_entity_poly.pdbx_strand_id
1 'polypeptide(L)'
;MCLWKIFICQHSFPQIDLAGHCNPHSVNGCAVISNGVRYCQSRGIEVMLSIGGGIGSYSLASTSDAKDFAYYLWNSFLGGKSSSLSQRPLGDAVLDAIDFDIELESTLYWDDLARYLKGYSQEGGVVYLSAAPSMSIS
;
A
#
# COMPACT_ATOMS: atom_id res chain seq x y z
N MET A 1 1.98 -15.92 -3.79
CA MET A 1 1.60 -14.57 -3.33
C MET A 1 2.88 -13.87 -2.87
N CYS A 2 3.36 -12.87 -3.61
CA CYS A 2 4.48 -12.02 -3.18
C CYS A 2 3.85 -10.87 -2.37
N LEU A 3 3.74 -11.01 -1.04
CA LEU A 3 3.12 -9.99 -0.17
C LEU A 3 4.22 -9.07 0.37
N TRP A 4 4.09 -7.77 0.13
CA TRP A 4 4.98 -6.75 0.70
C TRP A 4 4.18 -5.91 1.70
N LYS A 5 4.72 -5.68 2.91
CA LYS A 5 4.01 -4.97 3.99
C LYS A 5 4.45 -3.50 4.09
N ILE A 6 3.50 -2.62 4.40
CA ILE A 6 3.67 -1.21 4.73
C ILE A 6 3.00 -0.96 6.09
N PHE A 7 3.75 -0.37 7.02
CA PHE A 7 3.19 0.16 8.26
C PHE A 7 2.86 1.63 8.07
N ILE A 8 1.63 2.02 8.36
CA ILE A 8 1.31 3.44 8.53
C ILE A 8 1.87 3.87 9.90
N CYS A 9 2.60 4.98 9.93
CA CYS A 9 3.10 5.62 11.15
C CYS A 9 2.43 6.99 11.30
N GLN A 10 1.98 7.31 12.52
CA GLN A 10 1.39 8.60 12.91
C GLN A 10 2.42 9.76 12.89
N HIS A 11 2.89 10.14 11.70
CA HIS A 11 3.63 11.40 11.46
C HIS A 11 3.63 11.75 9.96
N SER A 12 2.62 12.50 9.48
CA SER A 12 2.48 13.19 8.17
C SER A 12 2.85 12.46 6.85
N PHE A 13 3.45 11.27 6.88
CA PHE A 13 4.00 10.53 5.74
C PHE A 13 3.97 9.02 6.03
N PRO A 14 3.27 8.22 5.21
CA PRO A 14 3.30 6.76 5.30
C PRO A 14 4.74 6.22 5.14
N GLN A 15 5.07 5.16 5.88
CA GLN A 15 6.40 4.53 5.85
C GLN A 15 6.33 3.10 5.32
N ILE A 16 7.36 2.68 4.59
CA ILE A 16 7.47 1.29 4.13
C ILE A 16 8.50 0.54 4.98
N ASP A 17 8.13 -0.63 5.47
CA ASP A 17 9.02 -1.52 6.20
C ASP A 17 9.03 -2.88 5.51
N LEU A 18 10.16 -3.19 4.89
CA LEU A 18 10.38 -4.47 4.26
C LEU A 18 11.36 -5.32 5.08
N ALA A 19 11.31 -5.27 6.41
CA ALA A 19 12.07 -6.11 7.32
C ALA A 19 13.59 -6.13 7.03
N GLY A 20 14.15 -4.98 6.68
CA GLY A 20 15.57 -4.83 6.33
C GLY A 20 15.97 -5.24 4.91
N HIS A 21 15.02 -5.61 4.04
CA HIS A 21 15.28 -5.89 2.62
C HIS A 21 15.66 -4.64 1.82
N CYS A 22 15.38 -3.44 2.34
CA CYS A 22 15.80 -2.17 1.79
C CYS A 22 15.83 -1.09 2.88
N ASN A 23 16.43 0.08 2.58
CA ASN A 23 16.40 1.23 3.46
C ASN A 23 15.41 2.29 2.93
N PRO A 24 14.21 2.42 3.53
CA PRO A 24 13.20 3.40 3.07
C PRO A 24 13.62 4.86 3.31
N HIS A 25 14.59 5.10 4.19
CA HIS A 25 15.09 6.44 4.50
C HIS A 25 16.16 6.93 3.53
N SER A 26 16.67 6.05 2.66
CA SER A 26 17.60 6.45 1.59
C SER A 26 16.85 6.82 0.32
N VAL A 27 17.34 7.81 -0.43
CA VAL A 27 16.79 8.17 -1.74
C VAL A 27 16.81 6.93 -2.65
N ASN A 28 15.64 6.51 -3.16
CA ASN A 28 15.45 5.29 -3.95
C ASN A 28 15.93 4.00 -3.25
N GLY A 29 16.04 4.00 -1.92
CA GLY A 29 16.65 2.88 -1.18
C GLY A 29 15.88 1.57 -1.30
N CYS A 30 14.58 1.62 -1.65
CA CYS A 30 13.73 0.46 -1.91
C CYS A 30 13.41 0.21 -3.40
N ALA A 31 13.99 0.99 -4.32
CA ALA A 31 13.80 0.77 -5.76
C ALA A 31 14.40 -0.55 -6.26
N VAL A 32 15.29 -1.18 -5.49
CA VAL A 32 15.81 -2.52 -5.83
C VAL A 32 14.69 -3.59 -5.89
N ILE A 33 13.59 -3.37 -5.17
CA ILE A 33 12.45 -4.29 -5.09
C ILE A 33 11.67 -4.32 -6.40
N SER A 34 11.73 -3.28 -7.25
CA SER A 34 10.97 -3.19 -8.50
C SER A 34 11.22 -4.38 -9.43
N ASN A 35 12.45 -4.90 -9.45
CA ASN A 35 12.80 -6.07 -10.26
C ASN A 35 12.11 -7.34 -9.78
N GLY A 36 12.00 -7.53 -8.46
CA GLY A 36 11.29 -8.67 -7.87
C GLY A 36 9.79 -8.62 -8.17
N VAL A 37 9.19 -7.42 -8.10
CA VAL A 37 7.78 -7.20 -8.46
C VAL A 37 7.53 -7.61 -9.92
N ARG A 38 8.28 -7.03 -10.86
CA ARG A 38 8.12 -7.33 -12.30
C ARG A 38 8.39 -8.79 -12.61
N TYR A 39 9.35 -9.42 -11.91
CA TYR A 39 9.60 -10.84 -12.04
C TYR A 39 8.39 -11.68 -11.59
N CYS A 40 7.81 -11.43 -10.40
CA CYS A 40 6.58 -12.13 -9.95
C CYS A 40 5.45 -11.94 -11.00
N GLN A 41 5.21 -10.70 -11.44
CA GLN A 41 4.16 -10.38 -12.42
C GLN A 41 4.37 -11.05 -13.78
N SER A 42 5.61 -11.13 -14.29
CA SER A 42 5.94 -11.84 -15.53
C SER A 42 5.62 -13.34 -15.49
N ARG A 43 5.44 -13.90 -14.29
CA ARG A 43 5.07 -15.29 -14.02
C ARG A 43 3.56 -15.45 -13.74
N GLY A 44 2.77 -14.40 -13.92
CA GLY A 44 1.34 -14.39 -13.61
C GLY A 44 1.04 -14.38 -12.11
N ILE A 45 1.99 -13.96 -11.26
CA ILE A 45 1.81 -13.84 -9.82
C ILE A 45 1.51 -12.39 -9.49
N GLU A 46 0.32 -12.14 -8.93
CA GLU A 46 -0.07 -10.82 -8.44
C GLU A 46 0.76 -10.43 -7.22
N VAL A 47 1.12 -9.15 -7.18
CA VAL A 47 1.91 -8.53 -6.12
C VAL A 47 1.07 -7.45 -5.45
N MET A 48 0.86 -7.63 -4.15
CA MET A 48 -0.02 -6.79 -3.36
C MET A 48 0.79 -6.01 -2.34
N LEU A 49 0.34 -4.79 -2.08
CA LEU A 49 0.82 -4.00 -0.95
C LEU A 49 -0.12 -4.14 0.23
N SER A 50 0.37 -4.72 1.31
CA SER A 50 -0.37 -4.84 2.56
C SER A 50 -0.20 -3.59 3.40
N ILE A 51 -1.30 -3.01 3.88
CA ILE A 51 -1.32 -1.89 4.83
C ILE A 51 -1.78 -2.38 6.20
N GLY A 52 -1.09 -1.93 7.25
CA GLY A 52 -1.42 -2.26 8.64
C GLY A 52 -0.38 -3.17 9.28
N GLY A 53 -0.81 -4.31 9.83
CA GLY A 53 -0.04 -5.28 10.61
C GLY A 53 -0.07 -5.03 12.13
N GLY A 54 0.37 -6.00 12.93
CA GLY A 54 0.26 -5.94 14.39
C GLY A 54 1.28 -5.07 15.12
N ILE A 55 2.10 -4.30 14.41
CA ILE A 55 3.15 -3.45 14.98
C ILE A 55 2.92 -2.00 14.54
N GLY A 56 3.19 -1.05 15.44
CA GLY A 56 3.09 0.38 15.16
C GLY A 56 1.77 0.99 15.63
N SER A 57 1.43 2.14 15.06
CA SER A 57 0.18 2.85 15.35
C SER A 57 -0.34 3.50 14.07
N TYR A 58 -1.53 3.09 13.67
CA TYR A 58 -2.19 3.58 12.47
C TYR A 58 -3.70 3.67 12.65
N SER A 59 -4.25 4.71 12.05
CA SER A 59 -5.68 4.97 11.97
C SER A 59 -5.91 6.01 10.88
N LEU A 60 -7.15 6.09 10.40
CA LEU A 60 -7.62 7.19 9.58
C LEU A 60 -8.45 8.12 10.46
N ALA A 61 -8.20 9.43 10.35
CA ALA A 61 -8.87 10.43 11.20
C ALA A 61 -10.22 10.88 10.64
N SER A 62 -10.42 10.77 9.32
CA SER A 62 -11.64 11.20 8.62
C SER A 62 -11.74 10.58 7.23
N THR A 63 -12.91 10.72 6.61
CA THR A 63 -13.11 10.41 5.17
C THR A 63 -12.16 11.22 4.27
N SER A 64 -11.81 12.46 4.63
CA SER A 64 -10.84 13.26 3.85
C SER A 64 -9.43 12.66 3.94
N ASP A 65 -9.04 12.23 5.14
CA ASP A 65 -7.76 11.57 5.38
C ASP A 65 -7.67 10.24 4.59
N ALA A 66 -8.76 9.47 4.58
CA ALA A 66 -8.88 8.27 3.74
C ALA A 66 -8.71 8.58 2.24
N LYS A 67 -9.26 9.70 1.76
CA LYS A 67 -9.13 10.14 0.36
C LYS A 67 -7.69 10.54 0.02
N ASP A 68 -7.05 11.33 0.88
CA ASP A 68 -5.68 11.79 0.67
C ASP A 68 -4.71 10.59 0.71
N PHE A 69 -4.97 9.63 1.58
CA PHE A 69 -4.20 8.39 1.63
C PHE A 69 -4.43 7.50 0.40
N ALA A 70 -5.67 7.40 -0.09
CA ALA A 70 -5.95 6.72 -1.36
C ALA A 70 -5.18 7.34 -2.54
N TYR A 71 -5.16 8.68 -2.61
CA TYR A 71 -4.41 9.42 -3.61
C TYR A 71 -2.90 9.15 -3.52
N TYR A 72 -2.36 9.10 -2.30
CA TYR A 72 -0.97 8.72 -2.05
C TYR A 72 -0.67 7.30 -2.56
N LEU A 73 -1.46 6.30 -2.13
CA LEU A 73 -1.27 4.90 -2.54
C LEU A 73 -1.33 4.75 -4.07
N TRP A 74 -2.31 5.40 -4.70
CA TRP A 74 -2.51 5.37 -6.15
C TRP A 74 -1.27 5.86 -6.92
N ASN A 75 -0.71 7.01 -6.51
CA ASN A 75 0.39 7.64 -7.22
C ASN A 75 1.77 7.07 -6.85
N SER A 76 1.93 6.53 -5.64
CA SER A 76 3.20 5.99 -5.15
C SER A 76 3.42 4.52 -5.51
N PHE A 77 2.35 3.71 -5.60
CA PHE A 77 2.48 2.25 -5.73
C PHE A 77 1.64 1.64 -6.87
N LEU A 78 0.54 2.27 -7.27
CA LEU A 78 -0.38 1.74 -8.29
C LEU A 78 -0.22 2.50 -9.62
N GLY A 79 -1.30 2.54 -10.42
CA GLY A 79 -1.31 3.07 -11.78
C GLY A 79 -1.28 4.60 -11.90
N GLY A 80 -1.30 5.32 -10.78
CA GLY A 80 -1.17 6.77 -10.77
C GLY A 80 0.22 7.23 -11.21
N LYS A 81 0.33 8.50 -11.61
CA LYS A 81 1.59 9.10 -12.02
C LYS A 81 2.02 10.12 -10.98
N SER A 82 3.15 9.85 -10.34
CA SER A 82 3.79 10.85 -9.50
C SER A 82 4.71 11.75 -10.32
N SER A 83 4.82 13.03 -9.96
CA SER A 83 5.67 14.01 -10.64
C SER A 83 7.17 13.71 -10.53
N SER A 84 7.58 12.88 -9.57
CA SER A 84 8.97 12.45 -9.39
C SER A 84 9.07 10.97 -9.01
N LEU A 85 10.07 10.26 -9.56
CA LEU A 85 10.40 8.89 -9.15
C LEU A 85 10.81 8.79 -7.68
N SER A 86 11.33 9.88 -7.09
CA SER A 86 11.63 9.94 -5.65
C SER A 86 10.37 9.85 -4.76
N GLN A 87 9.17 9.98 -5.35
CA GLN A 87 7.88 9.81 -4.67
C GLN A 87 7.29 8.41 -4.85
N ARG A 88 7.98 7.50 -5.58
CA ARG A 88 7.63 6.08 -5.71
C ARG A 88 8.66 5.23 -4.96
N PRO A 89 8.36 4.78 -3.74
CA PRO A 89 9.34 4.08 -2.89
C PRO A 89 9.89 2.80 -3.51
N LEU A 90 9.08 2.12 -4.33
CA LEU A 90 9.43 0.91 -5.07
C LEU A 90 9.79 1.20 -6.53
N GLY A 91 10.36 2.37 -6.83
CA GLY A 91 10.80 2.74 -8.17
C GLY A 91 9.65 2.79 -9.20
N ASP A 92 9.89 2.28 -10.40
CA ASP A 92 8.93 2.27 -11.51
C ASP A 92 7.90 1.13 -11.43
N ALA A 93 7.94 0.31 -10.37
CA ALA A 93 6.99 -0.78 -10.20
C ALA A 93 5.57 -0.26 -9.99
N VAL A 94 4.61 -0.96 -10.60
CA VAL A 94 3.18 -0.79 -10.42
C VAL A 94 2.65 -2.07 -9.81
N LEU A 95 2.11 -1.98 -8.60
CA LEU A 95 1.53 -3.13 -7.89
C LEU A 95 0.11 -3.39 -8.36
N ASP A 96 -0.38 -4.61 -8.13
CA ASP A 96 -1.67 -5.08 -8.62
C ASP A 96 -2.81 -4.77 -7.64
N ALA A 97 -2.50 -4.70 -6.34
CA ALA A 97 -3.51 -4.66 -5.30
C ALA A 97 -3.08 -3.96 -4.00
N ILE A 98 -4.08 -3.59 -3.20
CA ILE A 98 -3.92 -3.21 -1.79
C ILE A 98 -4.57 -4.28 -0.91
N ASP A 99 -3.83 -4.76 0.07
CA ASP A 99 -4.28 -5.71 1.08
C ASP A 99 -4.47 -4.98 2.42
N PHE A 100 -5.63 -5.14 3.05
CA PHE A 100 -5.99 -4.49 4.31
C PHE A 100 -5.75 -5.45 5.47
N ASP A 101 -4.55 -5.40 6.04
CA ASP A 101 -4.12 -6.18 7.21
C ASP A 101 -4.33 -5.34 8.49
N ILE A 102 -5.58 -4.93 8.73
CA ILE A 102 -5.92 -4.01 9.82
C ILE A 102 -6.12 -4.81 11.12
N GLU A 103 -5.09 -4.80 11.97
CA GLU A 103 -5.04 -5.60 13.21
C GLU A 103 -5.18 -4.76 14.50
N LEU A 104 -5.22 -3.42 14.38
CA LEU A 104 -5.29 -2.48 15.51
C LEU A 104 -6.67 -1.80 15.65
N GLU A 105 -6.88 -1.11 16.79
CA GLU A 105 -8.21 -0.83 17.37
C GLU A 105 -9.19 0.01 16.53
N SER A 106 -8.76 0.77 15.52
CA SER A 106 -9.69 1.61 14.74
C SER A 106 -10.30 0.85 13.56
N THR A 107 -11.64 0.82 13.51
CA THR A 107 -12.42 0.29 12.38
C THR A 107 -12.94 1.39 11.45
N LEU A 108 -12.65 2.66 11.74
CA LEU A 108 -13.24 3.80 11.04
C LEU A 108 -12.51 4.11 9.71
N TYR A 109 -13.30 4.49 8.70
CA TYR A 109 -12.88 5.04 7.39
C TYR A 109 -12.06 4.11 6.47
N TRP A 110 -11.77 2.87 6.86
CA TRP A 110 -11.14 1.89 5.96
C TRP A 110 -12.03 1.54 4.76
N ASP A 111 -13.35 1.61 4.94
CA ASP A 111 -14.34 1.45 3.88
C ASP A 111 -14.35 2.65 2.90
N ASP A 112 -14.16 3.87 3.40
CA ASP A 112 -13.96 5.06 2.57
C ASP A 112 -12.68 4.90 1.73
N LEU A 113 -11.57 4.48 2.35
CA LEU A 113 -10.31 4.21 1.65
C LEU A 113 -10.49 3.17 0.54
N ALA A 114 -11.16 2.05 0.83
CA ALA A 114 -11.45 1.01 -0.15
C ALA A 114 -12.30 1.55 -1.32
N ARG A 115 -13.32 2.37 -1.05
CA ARG A 115 -14.15 3.02 -2.07
C ARG A 115 -13.35 3.96 -2.96
N TYR A 116 -12.47 4.79 -2.38
CA TYR A 116 -11.62 5.70 -3.15
C TYR A 116 -10.62 4.95 -4.02
N LEU A 117 -9.94 3.94 -3.48
CA LEU A 117 -9.02 3.09 -4.25
C LEU A 117 -9.73 2.38 -5.41
N LYS A 118 -10.96 1.88 -5.19
CA LYS A 118 -11.74 1.26 -6.25
C LYS A 118 -12.13 2.25 -7.34
N GLY A 119 -12.37 3.52 -6.99
CA GLY A 119 -12.64 4.61 -7.93
C GLY A 119 -11.57 4.75 -9.02
N TYR A 120 -10.29 4.59 -8.67
CA TYR A 120 -9.17 4.67 -9.63
C TYR A 120 -9.14 3.53 -10.64
N SER A 121 -9.94 2.47 -10.47
CA SER A 121 -10.06 1.40 -11.48
C SER A 121 -10.56 1.92 -12.83
N GLN A 122 -11.17 3.10 -12.87
CA GLN A 122 -11.68 3.76 -14.07
C GLN A 122 -10.59 4.55 -14.82
N GLU A 123 -9.44 4.82 -14.20
CA GLU A 123 -8.44 5.78 -14.70
C GLU A 123 -7.14 5.14 -15.20
N GLY A 124 -6.83 3.89 -14.80
CA GLY A 124 -5.50 3.32 -15.09
C GLY A 124 -5.37 1.79 -15.02
N GLY A 125 -6.48 1.06 -14.96
CA GLY A 125 -6.49 -0.41 -14.81
C GLY A 125 -7.16 -0.86 -13.52
N VAL A 126 -7.54 -2.14 -13.44
CA VAL A 126 -8.28 -2.69 -12.29
C VAL A 126 -7.42 -2.65 -11.03
N VAL A 127 -7.92 -2.02 -9.97
CA VAL A 127 -7.35 -2.12 -8.63
C VAL A 127 -8.03 -3.28 -7.89
N TYR A 128 -7.25 -4.25 -7.45
CA TYR A 128 -7.70 -5.33 -6.58
C TYR A 128 -7.56 -4.93 -5.11
N LEU A 129 -8.52 -5.37 -4.30
CA LEU A 129 -8.53 -5.11 -2.86
C LEU A 129 -8.72 -6.46 -2.14
N SER A 130 -7.92 -6.73 -1.11
CA SER A 130 -8.10 -7.85 -0.19
C SER A 130 -8.12 -7.36 1.25
N ALA A 131 -8.52 -8.22 2.18
CA ALA A 131 -8.47 -7.94 3.60
C ALA A 131 -8.08 -9.21 4.37
N ALA A 132 -7.39 -9.04 5.50
CA ALA A 132 -6.97 -10.11 6.39
C ALA A 132 -7.65 -9.97 7.76
N PRO A 133 -8.94 -10.34 7.89
CA PRO A 133 -9.63 -10.26 9.18
C PRO A 133 -9.11 -11.33 10.14
N SER A 134 -9.02 -10.98 11.43
CA SER A 134 -8.78 -11.96 12.49
C SER A 134 -10.04 -12.79 12.78
N MET A 135 -9.86 -14.06 13.14
CA MET A 135 -10.96 -14.89 13.64
C MET A 135 -11.27 -14.52 15.08
N SER A 136 -12.53 -14.17 15.35
CA SER A 136 -13.02 -14.06 16.73
C SER A 136 -13.36 -15.46 17.25
N ILE A 137 -12.64 -15.91 18.28
CA ILE A 137 -13.01 -17.10 19.06
C ILE A 137 -14.02 -16.67 20.13
N SER A 138 -15.31 -16.75 19.80
CA SER A 138 -16.42 -16.63 20.76
C SER A 138 -16.76 -17.96 21.40
#